data_AF-A0A951A7S9-F1
#
_entry.id   AF-A0A951A7S9-F1
#
_cell.length_a   1.000
_cell.length_b   1.000
_cell.length_c   1.000
_cell.angle_alpha   90.00
_cell.angle_beta   90.00
_cell.angle_gamma   90.00
#
_symmetry.space_group_name_H-M   'P 1'
#
loop_
_entity.id
_entity.type
_entity.pdbx_description
1 polymer ?
#
loop_
_entity_poly.entity_id
_entity_poly.type
_entity_poly.pdbx_seq_one_letter_code
_entity_poly.pdbx_strand_id
1 'polypeptide(L)'
;MHAYRTHTCGELRLGDAGATARLSGWVHRKRDHGQLLFIDLRDHYGITQCVIDVSSPLFPEAEALRLESVITVTGRVAKRTDDTINPNLPTGEVELFIAELALQSAAEPLPFPVNTEAEYPEEMRLTYRFLDLRREAVHANIM
;
A
#
# COMPACT_ATOMS: atom_id res chain seq x y z
N MET A 1 6.21 18.28 8.91
CA MET A 1 6.13 16.95 8.26
C MET A 1 6.20 17.16 6.76
N HIS A 2 7.04 16.43 6.02
CA HIS A 2 7.14 16.58 4.56
C HIS A 2 5.80 16.24 3.90
N ALA A 3 5.48 16.90 2.78
CA ALA A 3 4.14 16.88 2.18
C ALA A 3 3.61 15.46 1.89
N TYR A 4 4.48 14.59 1.39
CA TYR A 4 4.08 13.26 0.90
C TYR A 4 4.54 12.09 1.76
N ARG A 5 5.60 12.24 2.55
CA ARG A 5 6.15 11.10 3.30
C ARG A 5 7.07 11.52 4.43
N THR A 6 7.07 10.75 5.50
CA THR A 6 8.13 10.73 6.53
C THR A 6 9.04 9.52 6.40
N HIS A 7 8.49 8.40 5.89
CA HIS A 7 9.20 7.15 5.63
C HIS A 7 8.79 6.64 4.24
N THR A 8 9.60 5.76 3.66
CA THR A 8 9.16 4.91 2.55
C THR A 8 8.22 3.80 3.06
N CYS A 9 7.47 3.17 2.16
CA CYS A 9 6.55 2.09 2.53
C CYS A 9 7.27 0.82 2.99
N GLY A 10 8.59 0.70 2.79
CA GLY A 10 9.41 -0.40 3.28
C GLY A 10 10.17 -0.11 4.58
N GLU A 11 10.06 1.10 5.14
CA GLU A 11 10.96 1.59 6.19
C GLU A 11 10.44 1.40 7.62
N LEU A 12 9.11 1.35 7.84
CA LEU A 12 8.57 1.26 9.20
C LEU A 12 9.01 -0.03 9.92
N ARG A 13 9.38 0.10 11.19
CA ARG A 13 9.79 -1.00 12.07
C ARG A 13 9.06 -0.91 13.41
N LEU A 14 9.21 -1.95 14.24
CA LEU A 14 8.64 -1.99 15.59
C LEU A 14 9.02 -0.77 16.44
N GLY A 15 10.23 -0.23 16.24
CA GLY A 15 10.71 0.98 16.93
C GLY A 15 9.89 2.25 16.65
N ASP A 16 9.14 2.28 15.55
CA ASP A 16 8.28 3.42 15.17
C ASP A 16 6.89 3.34 15.82
N ALA A 17 6.56 2.24 16.51
CA ALA A 17 5.26 2.04 17.11
C ALA A 17 4.91 3.17 18.11
N GLY A 18 3.71 3.72 17.96
CA GLY A 18 3.23 4.87 18.73
C GLY A 18 3.50 6.23 18.07
N ALA A 19 4.40 6.31 17.10
CA ALA A 19 4.65 7.54 16.35
C ALA A 19 3.61 7.79 15.26
N THR A 20 3.53 9.03 14.79
CA THR A 20 2.77 9.39 13.58
C THR A 20 3.70 9.30 12.36
N ALA A 21 3.27 8.56 11.34
CA ALA A 21 3.97 8.48 10.06
C ALA A 21 3.06 8.95 8.91
N ARG A 22 3.70 9.39 7.83
CA ARG A 22 3.05 9.69 6.56
C ARG A 22 3.70 8.86 5.47
N LEU A 23 2.89 8.18 4.68
CA LEU A 23 3.33 7.34 3.57
C LEU A 23 2.59 7.74 2.31
N SER A 24 3.26 7.64 1.16
CA SER A 24 2.62 7.77 -0.15
C SER A 24 3.03 6.62 -1.04
N GLY A 25 2.09 6.10 -1.81
CA GLY A 25 2.34 4.96 -2.69
C GLY A 25 1.10 4.57 -3.49
N TRP A 26 1.18 3.39 -4.10
CA TRP A 26 0.12 2.76 -4.85
C TRP A 26 -0.66 1.78 -3.97
N VAL A 27 -1.98 1.80 -4.10
CA VAL A 27 -2.87 0.79 -3.50
C VAL A 27 -2.58 -0.56 -4.16
N HIS A 28 -1.78 -1.41 -3.51
CA HIS A 28 -1.34 -2.69 -4.07
C HIS A 28 -2.40 -3.78 -3.88
N ARG A 29 -3.03 -3.81 -2.70
CA ARG A 29 -4.10 -4.75 -2.39
C ARG A 29 -5.06 -4.11 -1.39
N LYS A 30 -6.33 -4.49 -1.46
CA LYS A 30 -7.33 -4.19 -0.43
C LYS A 30 -7.94 -5.48 0.08
N ARG A 31 -8.16 -5.58 1.39
CA ARG A 31 -8.85 -6.69 2.04
C ARG A 31 -9.88 -6.12 2.99
N ASP A 32 -11.15 -6.43 2.76
CA ASP A 32 -12.26 -6.03 3.62
C ASP A 32 -12.63 -7.19 4.55
N HIS A 33 -12.62 -6.93 5.85
CA HIS A 33 -12.99 -7.87 6.91
C HIS A 33 -14.25 -7.42 7.67
N GLY A 34 -15.08 -6.57 7.05
CA GLY A 34 -16.36 -6.08 7.56
C GLY A 34 -16.24 -4.92 8.55
N GLN A 35 -15.41 -5.06 9.59
CA GLN A 35 -15.16 -3.97 10.56
C GLN A 35 -13.93 -3.13 10.20
N LEU A 36 -12.97 -3.75 9.51
CA LEU A 36 -11.70 -3.15 9.12
C LEU A 36 -11.47 -3.34 7.62
N LEU A 37 -10.98 -2.28 6.98
CA LEU A 37 -10.41 -2.33 5.64
C LEU A 37 -8.89 -2.24 5.75
N PHE A 38 -8.20 -3.23 5.20
CA PHE A 38 -6.75 -3.27 5.10
C PHE A 38 -6.31 -2.87 3.70
N ILE A 39 -5.33 -1.98 3.62
CA ILE A 39 -4.72 -1.53 2.37
C ILE A 39 -3.22 -1.85 2.44
N ASP A 40 -2.74 -2.72 1.55
CA ASP A 40 -1.30 -2.85 1.34
C ASP A 40 -0.86 -1.66 0.46
N LEU A 41 -0.15 -0.70 1.05
CA LEU A 41 0.39 0.46 0.34
C LEU A 41 1.82 0.16 -0.09
N ARG A 42 2.06 0.15 -1.41
CA ARG A 42 3.35 -0.15 -2.01
C ARG A 42 4.01 1.13 -2.53
N ASP A 43 5.30 1.27 -2.31
CA ASP A 43 6.14 2.18 -3.09
C ASP A 43 7.32 1.40 -3.70
N HIS A 44 8.35 2.13 -4.11
CA HIS A 44 9.53 1.55 -4.72
C HIS A 44 10.38 0.70 -3.76
N TYR A 45 10.22 0.89 -2.45
CA TYR A 45 11.10 0.35 -1.42
C TYR A 45 10.45 -0.78 -0.62
N GLY A 46 9.13 -0.94 -0.73
CA GLY A 46 8.41 -2.03 -0.10
C GLY A 46 6.93 -1.75 0.08
N ILE A 47 6.34 -2.50 1.02
CA ILE A 47 4.91 -2.48 1.32
C ILE A 47 4.72 -2.25 2.81
N THR A 48 3.80 -1.37 3.17
CA THR A 48 3.27 -1.22 4.53
C THR A 48 1.77 -1.51 4.51
N GLN A 49 1.26 -2.22 5.51
CA GLN A 49 -0.18 -2.35 5.73
C GLN A 49 -0.72 -1.09 6.41
N CYS A 50 -1.75 -0.52 5.82
CA CYS A 50 -2.55 0.55 6.40
C CYS A 50 -3.94 0.00 6.76
N VAL A 51 -4.50 0.47 7.86
CA VAL A 51 -5.77 -0.02 8.42
C VAL A 51 -6.71 1.17 8.60
N ILE A 52 -7.97 0.98 8.23
CA ILE A 52 -9.04 1.91 8.52
C ILE A 52 -10.26 1.17 9.05
N ASP A 53 -10.84 1.68 10.12
CA ASP A 53 -12.04 1.16 10.75
C ASP A 53 -13.31 1.71 10.07
N VAL A 54 -14.36 0.90 10.01
CA VAL A 54 -15.66 1.28 9.41
C VAL A 54 -16.32 2.49 10.07
N SER A 55 -16.00 2.76 11.35
CA SER A 55 -16.45 3.96 12.06
C SER A 55 -15.75 5.26 11.60
N SER A 56 -14.66 5.16 10.85
CA SER A 56 -13.94 6.32 10.34
C SER A 56 -14.76 7.03 9.24
N PRO A 57 -14.86 8.37 9.25
CA PRO A 57 -15.52 9.11 8.18
C PRO A 57 -14.80 8.98 6.83
N LEU A 58 -13.53 8.55 6.84
CA LEU A 58 -12.72 8.31 5.63
C LEU A 58 -12.96 6.91 5.03
N PHE A 59 -13.72 6.03 5.70
CA PHE A 59 -13.92 4.65 5.25
C PHE A 59 -14.53 4.58 3.84
N PRO A 60 -15.60 5.34 3.49
CA PRO A 60 -16.17 5.27 2.14
C PRO A 60 -15.18 5.70 1.05
N GLU A 61 -14.31 6.68 1.33
CA GLU A 61 -13.27 7.12 0.40
C GLU A 61 -12.23 6.01 0.20
N ALA A 62 -11.75 5.41 1.29
CA ALA A 62 -10.80 4.31 1.27
C ALA A 62 -11.35 3.06 0.56
N GLU A 63 -12.63 2.74 0.80
CA GLU A 63 -13.35 1.64 0.16
C GLU A 63 -13.50 1.86 -1.34
N ALA A 64 -13.73 3.10 -1.79
CA ALA A 64 -13.87 3.44 -3.20
C ALA A 64 -12.54 3.42 -4.00
N LEU A 65 -11.38 3.40 -3.33
CA LEU A 65 -10.08 3.39 -4.00
C LEU A 65 -9.91 2.18 -4.93
N ARG A 66 -9.38 2.39 -6.13
CA ARG A 66 -9.00 1.30 -7.03
C ARG A 66 -7.56 0.85 -6.75
N LEU A 67 -7.25 -0.38 -7.15
CA LEU A 67 -5.85 -0.84 -7.18
C LEU A 67 -5.04 0.08 -8.10
N GLU A 68 -3.79 0.31 -7.71
CA GLU A 68 -2.84 1.24 -8.35
C GLU A 68 -3.25 2.72 -8.30
N SER A 69 -4.30 3.11 -7.58
CA SER A 69 -4.50 4.53 -7.24
C SER A 69 -3.34 5.03 -6.37
N VAL A 70 -2.91 6.27 -6.59
CA VAL A 70 -1.86 6.92 -5.80
C VAL A 70 -2.50 7.66 -4.64
N ILE A 71 -2.10 7.31 -3.42
CA ILE A 71 -2.63 7.93 -2.20
C ILE A 71 -1.50 8.39 -1.29
N THR A 72 -1.82 9.37 -0.43
CA THR A 72 -1.04 9.72 0.74
C THR A 72 -1.89 9.43 1.97
N VAL A 73 -1.32 8.74 2.95
CA VAL A 73 -1.97 8.47 4.24
C VAL A 73 -1.09 8.99 5.37
N THR A 74 -1.71 9.65 6.35
CA THR A 74 -1.07 10.00 7.63
C THR A 74 -1.77 9.20 8.72
N GLY A 75 -1.02 8.63 9.64
CA GLY A 75 -1.60 7.76 10.65
C GLY A 75 -0.66 7.42 11.79
N ARG A 76 -1.21 6.76 12.80
CA ARG A 76 -0.45 6.24 13.93
C ARG A 76 0.10 4.87 13.56
N VAL A 77 1.40 4.67 13.77
CA VAL A 77 2.02 3.35 13.65
C VAL A 77 1.65 2.54 14.89
N ALA A 78 1.17 1.32 14.69
CA ALA A 78 0.80 0.40 15.74
C ALA A 78 1.51 -0.94 15.54
N LYS A 79 1.81 -1.61 16.65
CA LYS A 79 2.26 -3.00 16.62
C LYS A 79 1.08 -3.87 16.20
N ARG A 80 1.31 -4.82 15.29
CA ARG A 80 0.35 -5.87 14.99
C ARG A 80 0.15 -6.79 16.20
N THR A 81 -0.98 -7.49 16.24
CA THR A 81 -1.14 -8.58 17.20
C THR A 81 -0.19 -9.72 16.84
N ASP A 82 0.23 -10.51 17.83
CA ASP A 82 1.24 -11.56 17.60
C ASP A 82 0.78 -12.58 16.53
N ASP A 83 -0.53 -12.84 16.42
CA ASP A 83 -1.14 -13.71 15.41
C ASP A 83 -1.21 -13.10 13.99
N THR A 84 -0.99 -11.79 13.85
CA THR A 84 -1.09 -11.06 12.56
C THR A 84 0.25 -10.51 12.05
N ILE A 85 1.34 -10.82 12.76
CA ILE A 85 2.71 -10.54 12.31
C ILE A 85 2.98 -11.30 11.01
N ASN A 86 3.49 -10.59 10.00
CA ASN A 86 3.88 -11.19 8.74
C ASN A 86 5.42 -11.27 8.61
N PRO A 87 6.05 -12.44 8.82
CA PRO A 87 7.51 -12.56 8.77
C PRO A 87 8.10 -12.36 7.36
N ASN A 88 7.27 -12.40 6.32
CA ASN A 88 7.71 -12.20 4.94
C ASN A 88 7.84 -10.72 4.56
N LEU A 89 7.46 -9.78 5.44
CA LEU A 89 7.55 -8.35 5.20
C LEU A 89 8.46 -7.69 6.25
N PRO A 90 9.40 -6.80 5.84
CA PRO A 90 10.22 -6.05 6.79
C PRO A 90 9.41 -5.15 7.73
N THR A 91 8.23 -4.70 7.30
CA THR A 91 7.30 -3.91 8.11
C THR A 91 6.23 -4.79 8.79
N GLY A 92 6.39 -6.11 8.75
CA GLY A 92 5.35 -7.08 9.10
C GLY A 92 4.99 -7.14 10.58
N GLU A 93 5.78 -6.49 11.45
CA GLU A 93 5.49 -6.33 12.87
C GLU A 93 4.59 -5.13 13.18
N VAL A 94 4.40 -4.23 12.20
CA VAL A 94 3.66 -2.98 12.36
C VAL A 94 2.61 -2.77 11.27
N GLU A 95 1.71 -1.84 11.54
CA GLU A 95 0.72 -1.33 10.61
C GLU A 95 0.42 0.14 10.90
N LEU A 96 -0.15 0.85 9.93
CA LEU A 96 -0.49 2.26 10.06
C LEU A 96 -2.01 2.44 10.13
N PHE A 97 -2.52 2.90 11.26
CA PHE A 97 -3.93 3.29 11.40
C PHE A 97 -4.16 4.65 10.76
N ILE A 98 -4.94 4.67 9.69
CA ILE A 98 -5.20 5.86 8.86
C ILE A 98 -6.01 6.88 9.65
N ALA A 99 -5.43 8.06 9.87
CA ALA A 99 -6.10 9.22 10.45
C ALA A 99 -6.43 10.29 9.39
N GLU A 100 -5.60 10.38 8.35
CA GLU A 100 -5.81 11.24 7.19
C GLU A 100 -5.56 10.42 5.91
N LEU A 101 -6.37 10.67 4.89
CA LEU A 101 -6.24 10.06 3.57
C LEU A 101 -6.39 11.16 2.52
N ALA A 102 -5.52 11.14 1.52
CA ALA A 102 -5.61 12.02 0.36
C ALA A 102 -5.37 11.21 -0.92
N LEU A 103 -6.36 11.21 -1.81
CA LEU A 103 -6.21 10.70 -3.17
C LEU A 103 -5.38 11.68 -4.01
N GLN A 104 -4.21 11.24 -4.45
CA GLN A 104 -3.32 12.05 -5.32
C GLN A 104 -3.65 11.81 -6.79
N SER A 105 -3.97 10.57 -7.16
CA SER A 105 -4.34 10.20 -8.53
C SER A 105 -5.17 8.93 -8.52
N ALA A 106 -6.36 8.98 -9.13
CA ALA A 106 -7.21 7.81 -9.30
C ALA A 106 -6.71 6.92 -10.44
N ALA A 107 -6.67 5.60 -10.21
CA ALA A 107 -6.37 4.65 -11.27
C ALA A 107 -7.58 4.42 -12.20
N GLU A 108 -7.29 4.31 -13.48
CA GLU A 108 -8.19 3.74 -14.49
C GLU A 108 -8.24 2.21 -14.37
N PRO A 109 -9.22 1.53 -14.99
CA PRO A 109 -9.19 0.08 -15.11
C PRO A 109 -7.85 -0.41 -15.66
N LEU A 110 -7.22 -1.35 -14.95
CA LEU A 110 -5.88 -1.82 -15.30
C LEU A 110 -5.93 -2.81 -16.47
N PRO A 111 -5.02 -2.70 -17.46
CA PRO A 111 -4.92 -3.67 -18.56
C PRO A 111 -4.52 -5.05 -18.05
N PHE A 112 -3.78 -5.12 -16.94
CA PHE A 112 -3.50 -6.33 -16.18
C PHE A 112 -3.22 -5.99 -14.70
N PRO A 113 -3.57 -6.89 -13.77
CA PRO A 113 -3.19 -6.81 -12.36
C PRO A 113 -1.67 -6.68 -12.14
N VAL A 114 -1.26 -5.68 -11.38
CA VAL A 114 0.15 -5.46 -11.00
C VAL A 114 0.52 -6.25 -9.72
N ASN A 115 -0.46 -6.64 -8.93
CA ASN A 115 -0.29 -7.33 -7.64
C ASN A 115 -0.30 -8.86 -7.73
N THR A 116 -0.01 -9.39 -8.92
CA THR A 116 0.07 -10.84 -9.19
C THR A 116 1.29 -11.16 -10.05
N GLU A 117 1.75 -12.40 -9.95
CA GLU A 117 2.82 -12.94 -10.80
C GLU A 117 2.30 -13.63 -12.06
N ALA A 118 1.02 -13.46 -12.41
CA ALA A 118 0.45 -14.08 -13.59
C ALA A 118 1.18 -13.65 -14.87
N GLU A 119 1.42 -14.59 -15.79
CA GLU A 119 2.01 -14.25 -17.08
C GLU A 119 0.98 -13.57 -17.98
N TYR A 120 1.41 -12.50 -18.63
CA TYR A 120 0.63 -11.75 -19.61
C TYR A 120 1.39 -11.68 -20.93
N PRO A 121 0.69 -11.58 -22.08
CA PRO A 121 1.33 -11.48 -23.39
C PRO A 121 2.40 -10.38 -23.42
N GLU A 122 3.57 -10.69 -24.00
CA GLU A 122 4.70 -9.76 -24.05
C GLU A 122 4.32 -8.44 -24.71
N GLU A 123 3.58 -8.47 -25.82
CA GLU A 123 3.10 -7.26 -26.51
C GLU A 123 2.32 -6.33 -25.57
N MET A 124 1.44 -6.89 -24.74
CA MET A 124 0.67 -6.13 -23.75
C MET A 124 1.59 -5.58 -22.66
N ARG A 125 2.52 -6.39 -22.16
CA ARG A 125 3.50 -5.97 -21.13
C ARG A 125 4.42 -4.87 -21.63
N LEU A 126 4.83 -4.90 -22.90
CA LEU A 126 5.68 -3.87 -23.51
C LEU A 126 4.89 -2.60 -23.83
N THR A 127 3.64 -2.73 -24.28
CA THR A 127 2.73 -1.58 -24.48
C THR A 127 2.50 -0.81 -23.19
N TYR A 128 2.25 -1.54 -22.09
CA TYR A 128 2.05 -0.97 -20.76
C TYR A 128 3.26 -1.19 -19.85
N ARG A 129 4.48 -1.02 -20.41
CA ARG A 129 5.73 -1.31 -19.68
C ARG A 129 5.86 -0.51 -18.39
N PHE A 130 5.30 0.70 -18.36
CA PHE A 130 5.26 1.54 -17.15
C PHE A 130 4.46 0.92 -15.98
N LEU A 131 3.50 0.03 -16.25
CA LEU A 131 2.83 -0.78 -15.22
C LEU A 131 3.57 -2.09 -14.96
N ASP A 132 4.07 -2.76 -16.00
CA ASP A 132 4.82 -4.02 -15.85
C ASP A 132 6.08 -3.84 -15.00
N LEU A 133 6.74 -2.68 -15.09
CA LEU A 133 7.89 -2.30 -14.25
C LEU A 133 7.57 -2.20 -12.75
N ARG A 134 6.29 -2.12 -12.37
CA ARG A 134 5.84 -2.09 -10.96
C ARG A 134 5.58 -3.48 -10.38
N ARG A 135 5.62 -4.52 -11.22
CA ARG A 135 5.47 -5.90 -10.78
C ARG A 135 6.77 -6.36 -10.14
N GLU A 136 6.65 -7.14 -9.07
CA GLU A 136 7.76 -7.53 -8.21
C GLU A 136 8.94 -8.15 -8.97
N ALA A 137 8.69 -9.17 -9.80
CA ALA A 137 9.73 -9.83 -10.57
C ALA A 137 10.50 -8.90 -11.53
N VAL A 138 9.81 -7.94 -12.17
CA VAL A 138 10.46 -7.01 -13.11
C VAL A 138 11.21 -5.91 -12.35
N HIS A 139 10.61 -5.40 -11.28
CA HIS A 139 11.23 -4.40 -10.41
C HIS A 139 12.52 -4.93 -9.79
N ALA A 140 12.50 -6.17 -9.27
CA ALA A 140 13.66 -6.84 -8.68
C ALA A 140 14.81 -7.10 -9.67
N ASN A 141 14.53 -7.21 -10.97
CA ASN A 141 15.57 -7.37 -12.00
C ASN A 141 16.28 -6.06 -12.35
N ILE A 142 15.70 -4.91 -12.03
CA ILE A 142 16.18 -3.58 -12.43
C ILE A 142 16.92 -2.87 -11.28
N MET A 143 16.56 -3.20 -10.04
CA MET A 143 17.11 -2.62 -8.82
C MET A 143 18.34 -3.37 -8.32
#